data_AF-A0A378G3L2-F1
#
_entry.id   AF-A0A378G3L2-F1
#
_cell.length_a   1.000
_cell.length_b   1.000
_cell.length_c   1.000
_cell.angle_alpha   90.00
_cell.angle_beta   90.00
_cell.angle_gamma   90.00
#
_symmetry.space_group_name_H-M   'P 1'
#
loop_
_entity.id
_entity.type
_entity.pdbx_description
1 polymer ?
#
loop_
_entity_poly.entity_id
_entity_poly.type
_entity_poly.pdbx_seq_one_letter_code
_entity_poly.pdbx_strand_id
1 'polypeptide(L)'
;MKPLLDVLVILDALEKEGSFAAASAKLFKTPSALSYTIHRLESDLNIQLLDRSGHRARFTPSGQMLLEKGREVLHIARELENRAVKLQQGWENSLRLAVDSTFPVALLSPPIAAFYQQQPLTRQHFTLNPSLLDWRPLTDGQADLLLGGARRAAAAERL
;
A
#
# COMPACT_ATOMS: atom_id res chain seq x y z
N MET A 1 -18.72 -15.46 -2.65
CA MET A 1 -17.39 -14.82 -2.82
C MET A 1 -16.65 -14.55 -1.50
N LYS A 2 -17.25 -13.94 -0.47
CA LYS A 2 -16.62 -13.74 0.86
C LYS A 2 -15.83 -14.94 1.44
N PRO A 3 -16.34 -16.19 1.41
CA PRO A 3 -15.62 -17.30 2.04
C PRO A 3 -14.28 -17.64 1.38
N LEU A 4 -14.12 -17.40 0.08
CA LEU A 4 -12.88 -17.72 -0.62
C LEU A 4 -11.73 -16.84 -0.13
N LEU A 5 -11.91 -15.52 -0.06
CA LEU A 5 -10.86 -14.59 0.34
C LEU A 5 -10.43 -14.83 1.80
N ASP A 6 -11.38 -15.12 2.68
CA ASP A 6 -11.10 -15.52 4.06
C ASP A 6 -10.26 -16.80 4.11
N VAL A 7 -10.61 -17.83 3.32
CA VAL A 7 -9.80 -19.05 3.25
C VAL A 7 -8.40 -18.77 2.71
N LEU A 8 -8.25 -17.95 1.68
CA LEU A 8 -6.92 -17.60 1.15
C LEU A 8 -6.01 -16.98 2.24
N VAL A 9 -6.56 -16.09 3.07
CA VAL A 9 -5.84 -15.50 4.21
C VAL A 9 -5.46 -16.57 5.23
N ILE A 10 -6.37 -17.50 5.51
CA ILE A 10 -6.14 -18.59 6.47
C ILE A 10 -5.05 -19.54 5.96
N LEU A 11 -5.08 -19.95 4.69
CA LEU A 11 -4.06 -20.82 4.10
C LEU A 11 -2.67 -20.15 4.12
N ASP A 12 -2.59 -18.86 3.78
CA ASP A 12 -1.31 -18.11 3.83
C ASP A 12 -0.76 -18.00 5.25
N ALA A 13 -1.63 -17.80 6.25
CA ALA A 13 -1.23 -17.80 7.65
C ALA A 13 -0.80 -19.20 8.13
N LEU A 14 -1.50 -20.26 7.72
CA LEU A 14 -1.14 -21.63 8.07
C LEU A 14 0.24 -22.02 7.50
N GLU A 15 0.54 -21.61 6.27
CA GLU A 15 1.86 -21.85 5.66
C GLU A 15 2.98 -21.12 6.43
N LYS A 16 2.75 -19.86 6.81
CA LYS A 16 3.77 -19.05 7.50
C LYS A 16 4.00 -19.47 8.94
N GLU A 17 2.93 -19.85 9.64
CA GLU A 17 2.97 -20.09 11.08
C GLU A 17 3.06 -21.60 11.42
N GLY A 18 2.83 -22.49 10.44
CA GLY A 18 3.02 -23.94 10.55
C GLY A 18 2.05 -24.69 11.47
N SER A 19 1.08 -24.01 12.08
CA SER A 19 0.03 -24.61 12.91
C SER A 19 -1.24 -23.76 12.97
N PHE A 20 -2.38 -24.41 13.19
CA PHE A 20 -3.67 -23.73 13.41
C PHE A 20 -3.65 -22.81 14.63
N ALA A 21 -2.98 -23.21 15.72
CA ALA A 21 -2.89 -22.40 16.92
C ALA A 21 -2.15 -21.07 16.64
N ALA A 22 -0.98 -21.13 16.00
CA ALA A 22 -0.21 -19.94 15.67
C ALA A 22 -0.92 -19.05 14.61
N ALA A 23 -1.51 -19.65 13.57
CA ALA A 23 -2.30 -18.92 12.58
C ALA A 23 -3.52 -18.22 13.21
N SER A 24 -4.19 -18.87 14.17
CA SER A 24 -5.35 -18.31 14.88
C SER A 24 -4.97 -17.06 15.70
N ALA A 25 -3.82 -17.10 16.38
CA ALA A 25 -3.27 -15.96 17.11
C ALA A 25 -2.93 -14.81 16.15
N LYS A 26 -2.32 -15.11 14.99
CA LYS A 26 -1.97 -14.11 13.98
C LYS A 26 -3.19 -13.41 13.36
N LEU A 27 -4.27 -14.16 13.17
CA LEU A 27 -5.50 -13.67 12.53
C LEU A 27 -6.55 -13.15 13.53
N PHE A 28 -6.25 -13.15 14.83
CA PHE A 28 -7.19 -12.77 15.90
C PHE A 28 -8.53 -13.53 15.81
N LYS A 29 -8.47 -14.82 15.47
CA LYS A 29 -9.63 -15.72 15.33
C LYS A 29 -9.38 -16.98 16.17
N THR A 30 -10.42 -17.74 16.51
CA THR A 30 -10.25 -19.02 17.22
C THR A 30 -9.80 -20.13 16.24
N PRO A 31 -9.04 -21.14 16.70
CA PRO A 31 -8.66 -22.30 15.86
C PRO A 31 -9.87 -23.01 15.25
N SER A 32 -10.97 -23.13 16.00
CA SER A 32 -12.22 -23.74 15.54
C SER A 32 -12.88 -22.94 14.41
N ALA A 33 -12.85 -21.61 14.47
CA ALA A 33 -13.37 -20.75 13.41
C ALA A 33 -12.55 -20.90 12.11
N LEU A 34 -11.23 -21.01 12.21
CA LEU A 34 -10.37 -21.22 11.03
C LEU A 34 -10.67 -22.56 10.37
N SER A 35 -10.71 -23.64 11.17
CA SER A 35 -11.03 -25.00 10.70
C SER A 35 -12.40 -25.06 10.04
N TYR A 36 -13.42 -24.45 10.65
CA TYR A 36 -14.77 -24.37 10.10
C TYR A 36 -14.82 -23.65 8.76
N THR A 37 -14.11 -22.53 8.63
CA THR A 37 -14.09 -21.72 7.40
C THR A 37 -13.47 -22.49 6.23
N ILE A 38 -12.37 -23.21 6.48
CA ILE A 38 -11.75 -24.09 5.49
C ILE A 38 -12.71 -25.22 5.11
N HIS A 39 -13.26 -25.94 6.10
CA HIS A 39 -14.17 -27.06 5.85
C HIS A 39 -15.41 -26.66 5.08
N ARG A 40 -15.94 -25.46 5.33
CA ARG A 40 -17.06 -24.93 4.57
C ARG A 40 -16.70 -24.77 3.10
N LEU A 41 -15.54 -24.19 2.77
CA LEU A 41 -15.12 -24.05 1.37
C LEU A 41 -14.82 -25.40 0.72
N GLU A 42 -14.18 -26.31 1.46
CA GLU A 42 -13.96 -27.70 1.02
C GLU A 42 -15.28 -28.38 0.65
N SER A 43 -16.31 -28.24 1.48
CA SER A 43 -17.65 -28.77 1.23
C SER A 43 -18.34 -28.07 0.04
N ASP A 44 -18.27 -26.74 -0.04
CA ASP A 44 -18.93 -25.97 -1.10
C ASP A 44 -18.35 -26.31 -2.48
N LEU A 45 -17.05 -26.60 -2.55
CA LEU A 45 -16.33 -26.93 -3.79
C LEU A 45 -16.16 -28.43 -4.01
N ASN A 46 -16.55 -29.27 -3.05
CA ASN A 46 -16.32 -30.71 -3.03
C ASN A 46 -14.84 -31.09 -3.27
N ILE A 47 -13.93 -30.43 -2.57
CA ILE A 47 -12.47 -30.66 -2.62
C ILE A 47 -11.89 -30.77 -1.21
N GLN A 48 -10.69 -31.31 -1.07
CA GLN A 48 -9.88 -31.19 0.14
C GLN A 48 -8.72 -30.24 -0.10
N LEU A 49 -8.51 -29.29 0.80
CA LEU A 49 -7.40 -28.34 0.79
C LEU A 49 -6.31 -28.76 1.77
N LEU A 50 -6.69 -29.42 2.87
CA LEU A 50 -5.78 -29.93 3.88
C LEU A 50 -6.01 -31.42 4.15
N ASP A 51 -4.95 -32.22 4.03
CA ASP A 51 -4.91 -33.59 4.54
C ASP A 51 -4.61 -33.56 6.05
N ARG A 52 -5.51 -34.18 6.83
CA ARG A 52 -5.47 -34.24 8.29
C ARG A 52 -5.33 -35.67 8.84
N SER A 53 -4.98 -36.63 7.98
CA SER A 53 -4.78 -38.03 8.37
C SER A 53 -3.60 -38.24 9.32
N GLY A 54 -2.59 -37.37 9.26
CA GLY A 54 -1.41 -37.40 10.12
C GLY A 54 -1.49 -36.47 11.34
N HIS A 55 -0.42 -36.48 12.14
CA HIS A 55 -0.29 -35.64 13.34
C HIS A 55 -0.22 -34.13 13.03
N ARG A 56 0.07 -33.75 11.78
CA ARG A 56 0.08 -32.37 11.29
C ARG A 56 -0.68 -32.28 9.99
N ALA A 57 -1.49 -31.23 9.85
CA ALA A 57 -2.18 -30.94 8.61
C ALA A 57 -1.15 -30.60 7.50
N ARG A 58 -1.36 -31.14 6.31
CA ARG A 58 -0.55 -30.87 5.11
C ARG A 58 -1.43 -30.36 3.99
N PHE A 59 -0.89 -29.50 3.13
CA PHE A 59 -1.62 -29.06 1.95
C PHE A 59 -1.77 -30.21 0.96
N THR A 60 -2.97 -30.35 0.41
CA THR A 60 -3.21 -31.20 -0.77
C THR A 60 -2.71 -30.47 -2.03
N PRO A 61 -2.65 -31.13 -3.21
CA PRO A 61 -2.34 -30.43 -4.46
C PRO A 61 -3.28 -29.25 -4.75
N SER A 62 -4.58 -29.41 -4.47
CA SER A 62 -5.56 -28.33 -4.59
C SER A 62 -5.31 -27.21 -3.58
N GLY A 63 -4.94 -27.56 -2.33
CA GLY A 63 -4.57 -26.59 -1.31
C GLY A 63 -3.34 -25.77 -1.68
N GLN A 64 -2.31 -26.43 -2.23
CA GLN A 64 -1.08 -25.78 -2.70
C GLN A 64 -1.37 -24.81 -3.86
N MET A 65 -2.15 -25.25 -4.84
CA MET A 65 -2.56 -24.39 -5.96
C MET A 65 -3.35 -23.17 -5.47
N LEU A 66 -4.31 -23.37 -4.55
CA LEU A 66 -5.08 -22.27 -3.98
C LEU A 66 -4.20 -21.30 -3.19
N LEU A 67 -3.20 -21.79 -2.46
CA LEU A 67 -2.26 -20.96 -1.72
C LEU A 67 -1.43 -20.08 -2.66
N GLU A 68 -0.85 -20.66 -3.70
CA GLU A 68 0.00 -19.94 -4.66
C GLU A 68 -0.80 -18.89 -5.44
N LYS A 69 -1.90 -19.30 -6.08
CA LYS A 69 -2.75 -18.37 -6.84
C LYS A 69 -3.55 -17.43 -5.95
N GLY A 70 -3.87 -17.86 -4.74
CA GLY A 70 -4.54 -17.04 -3.74
C GLY A 70 -3.69 -15.86 -3.28
N ARG A 71 -2.36 -16.01 -3.19
CA ARG A 71 -1.47 -14.90 -2.86
C ARG A 71 -1.51 -13.79 -3.91
N GLU A 72 -1.60 -14.13 -5.19
CA GLU A 72 -1.79 -13.16 -6.28
C GLU A 72 -3.10 -12.39 -6.10
N VAL A 73 -4.20 -13.10 -5.80
CA VAL A 73 -5.52 -12.49 -5.54
C VAL A 73 -5.50 -11.58 -4.32
N LEU A 74 -4.89 -12.02 -3.21
CA LEU A 74 -4.76 -11.21 -1.99
C LEU A 74 -3.91 -9.95 -2.24
N HIS A 75 -2.89 -10.04 -3.08
CA HIS A 75 -2.08 -8.88 -3.46
C HIS A 75 -2.93 -7.85 -4.23
N ILE A 76 -3.67 -8.30 -5.24
CA ILE A 76 -4.56 -7.43 -6.02
C ILE A 76 -5.65 -6.81 -5.14
N ALA A 77 -6.25 -7.58 -4.23
CA ALA A 77 -7.25 -7.07 -3.29
C ALA A 77 -6.69 -5.94 -2.41
N ARG A 78 -5.49 -6.12 -1.85
CA ARG A 78 -4.81 -5.08 -1.06
C ARG A 78 -4.46 -3.85 -1.89
N GLU A 79 -4.02 -4.03 -3.14
CA GLU A 79 -3.80 -2.92 -4.06
C GLU A 79 -5.08 -2.11 -4.29
N LEU A 80 -6.21 -2.79 -4.52
CA LEU A 80 -7.50 -2.14 -4.74
C LEU A 80 -7.98 -1.39 -3.50
N GLU A 81 -7.87 -1.99 -2.32
CA GLU A 81 -8.18 -1.32 -1.04
C GLU A 81 -7.32 -0.06 -0.86
N ASN A 82 -6.01 -0.16 -1.07
CA ASN A 82 -5.10 0.97 -0.99
C ASN A 82 -5.46 2.08 -1.99
N ARG A 83 -5.81 1.73 -3.23
CA ARG A 83 -6.25 2.69 -4.26
C ARG A 83 -7.57 3.35 -3.87
N ALA A 84 -8.53 2.59 -3.34
CA ALA A 84 -9.83 3.11 -2.90
C ALA A 84 -9.70 4.07 -1.71
N VAL A 85 -8.87 3.73 -0.71
CA VAL A 85 -8.56 4.63 0.42
C VAL A 85 -7.92 5.92 -0.07
N LYS A 86 -6.96 5.82 -1.00
CA LYS A 86 -6.30 7.00 -1.61
C LYS A 86 -7.29 7.86 -2.40
N LEU A 87 -8.23 7.25 -3.11
CA LEU A 87 -9.30 7.95 -3.85
C LEU A 87 -10.24 8.70 -2.89
N GLN A 88 -10.66 8.07 -1.78
CA GLN A 88 -11.54 8.68 -0.79
C GLN A 88 -10.88 9.85 -0.05
N GLN A 89 -9.56 9.79 0.16
CA GLN A 89 -8.79 10.84 0.82
C GLN A 89 -8.58 12.10 -0.05
N GLY A 90 -9.21 12.20 -1.22
CA GLY A 90 -9.13 13.38 -2.07
C GLY A 90 -7.81 13.53 -2.81
N TRP A 91 -6.96 12.50 -2.79
CA TRP A 91 -5.78 12.44 -3.64
C TRP A 91 -6.25 12.06 -5.05
N GLU A 92 -6.74 13.06 -5.78
CA GLU A 92 -6.22 13.19 -7.14
C GLU A 92 -4.71 13.06 -6.99
N ASN A 93 -4.14 12.07 -7.65
CA ASN A 93 -2.73 11.74 -7.61
C ASN A 93 -1.97 12.99 -8.06
N SER A 94 -1.74 13.93 -7.16
CA SER A 94 -1.41 15.31 -7.50
C SER A 94 -0.31 15.79 -6.59
N LEU A 95 0.67 16.44 -7.21
CA LEU A 95 1.84 16.99 -6.53
C LEU A 95 1.78 18.50 -6.69
N ARG A 96 1.54 19.22 -5.59
CA ARG A 96 1.42 20.67 -5.58
C ARG A 96 2.77 21.28 -5.19
N LEU A 97 3.41 21.88 -6.18
CA LEU A 97 4.72 22.51 -6.08
C LEU A 97 4.53 24.03 -6.09
N ALA A 98 4.90 24.70 -5.00
CA ALA A 98 4.94 26.15 -4.97
C ALA A 98 6.39 26.61 -5.19
N VAL A 99 6.61 27.38 -6.25
CA VAL A 99 7.94 27.76 -6.75
C VAL A 99 8.07 29.27 -6.69
N ASP A 100 8.92 29.73 -5.81
CA ASP A 100 9.20 31.15 -5.65
C ASP A 100 10.00 31.73 -6.81
N SER A 101 9.85 33.04 -6.97
CA SER A 101 10.60 33.90 -7.87
C SER A 101 12.12 33.75 -7.78
N THR A 102 12.67 33.37 -6.61
CA THR A 102 14.12 33.16 -6.43
C THR A 102 14.60 31.80 -6.95
N PHE A 103 13.69 30.88 -7.29
CA PHE A 103 14.04 29.57 -7.81
C PHE A 103 14.02 29.57 -9.36
N PRO A 104 15.10 29.12 -10.03
CA PRO A 104 15.13 29.02 -11.48
C PRO A 104 14.25 27.87 -11.98
N VAL A 105 13.00 28.17 -12.38
CA VAL A 105 11.99 27.21 -12.86
C VAL A 105 12.51 26.27 -13.95
N ALA A 106 13.45 26.72 -14.79
CA ALA A 106 14.09 25.89 -15.81
C ALA A 106 14.75 24.62 -15.25
N LEU A 107 15.22 24.63 -14.00
CA LEU A 107 15.79 23.45 -13.33
C LEU A 107 14.75 22.37 -13.00
N LEU A 108 13.45 22.68 -13.06
CA LEU A 108 12.39 21.70 -12.81
C LEU A 108 12.11 20.81 -14.01
N SER A 109 12.45 21.22 -15.23
CA SER A 109 12.11 20.44 -16.43
C SER A 109 12.67 19.00 -16.41
N PRO A 110 13.97 18.77 -16.13
CA PRO A 110 14.50 17.41 -16.05
C PRO A 110 13.86 16.51 -14.97
N PRO A 111 13.73 16.92 -13.69
CA PRO A 111 13.10 16.09 -12.68
C PRO A 111 11.60 15.88 -12.92
N ILE A 112 10.88 16.86 -13.48
CA ILE A 112 9.47 16.70 -13.88
C ILE A 112 9.34 15.60 -14.92
N ALA A 113 10.19 15.61 -15.95
CA ALA A 113 10.19 14.60 -17.00
C ALA A 113 10.50 13.20 -16.45
N ALA A 114 11.53 13.07 -15.60
CA ALA A 114 11.88 11.82 -14.94
C ALA A 114 10.74 11.30 -14.04
N PHE A 115 10.05 12.20 -13.34
CA PHE A 115 8.91 11.85 -12.50
C PHE A 115 7.75 11.29 -13.32
N TYR A 116 7.39 11.92 -14.46
CA TYR A 116 6.33 11.42 -15.33
C TYR A 116 6.64 10.05 -15.96
N GLN A 117 7.92 9.71 -16.15
CA GLN A 117 8.31 8.36 -16.59
C GLN A 117 8.03 7.28 -15.54
N GLN A 118 8.17 7.61 -14.25
CA GLN A 118 7.96 6.66 -13.15
C GLN A 118 6.54 6.66 -12.60
N GLN A 119 5.85 7.81 -12.66
CA GLN A 119 4.52 8.03 -12.10
C GLN A 119 3.61 8.75 -13.12
N PRO A 120 3.25 8.10 -14.24
CA PRO A 120 2.55 8.74 -15.37
C PRO A 120 1.12 9.20 -15.03
N LEU A 121 0.51 8.66 -13.97
CA LEU A 121 -0.85 8.99 -13.54
C LEU A 121 -0.91 10.15 -12.54
N THR A 122 0.23 10.77 -12.20
CA THR A 122 0.28 11.85 -11.20
C THR A 122 0.27 13.23 -11.86
N ARG A 123 -0.73 14.06 -11.58
CA ARG A 123 -0.88 15.45 -12.06
C ARG A 123 -0.08 16.44 -11.23
N GLN A 124 0.88 17.13 -11.83
CA GLN A 124 1.66 18.15 -11.12
C GLN A 124 1.01 19.53 -11.24
N HIS A 125 0.78 20.19 -10.11
CA HIS A 125 0.25 21.55 -10.03
C HIS A 125 1.35 22.51 -9.58
N PHE A 126 1.60 23.56 -10.36
CA PHE A 126 2.62 24.55 -10.05
C PHE A 126 1.98 25.88 -9.68
N THR A 127 2.31 26.39 -8.49
CA THR A 127 2.02 27.76 -8.10
C THR A 127 3.31 28.56 -8.23
N LEU A 128 3.34 29.57 -9.10
CA LEU A 128 4.53 30.38 -9.35
C LEU A 128 4.49 31.69 -8.54
N ASN A 129 5.66 32.08 -8.03
CA ASN A 129 5.88 33.27 -7.21
C ASN A 129 5.01 33.38 -5.94
N PRO A 130 4.78 32.31 -5.16
CA PRO A 130 4.23 32.47 -3.82
C PRO A 130 5.27 33.11 -2.90
N SER A 131 4.82 33.98 -1.99
CA SER A 131 5.70 34.55 -0.96
C SER A 131 6.22 33.44 -0.04
N LEU A 132 7.53 33.15 -0.09
CA LEU A 132 8.16 32.16 0.82
C LEU A 132 8.36 32.65 2.25
N LEU A 133 8.01 33.90 2.53
CA LEU A 133 7.88 34.38 3.90
C LEU A 133 6.67 33.76 4.60
N ASP A 134 5.80 33.08 3.82
CA ASP A 134 4.60 32.41 4.30
C ASP A 134 4.72 30.89 4.10
N TRP A 135 4.74 30.16 5.21
CA TRP A 135 4.77 28.70 5.26
C TRP A 135 3.35 28.11 5.36
N ARG A 136 2.31 28.95 5.46
CA ARG A 136 0.91 28.53 5.48
C ARG A 136 0.50 27.64 4.31
N PRO A 137 1.01 27.84 3.07
CA PRO A 137 0.71 26.91 1.99
C PRO A 137 1.08 25.45 2.31
N LEU A 138 2.14 25.19 3.09
CA LEU A 138 2.48 23.84 3.54
C LEU A 138 1.56 23.36 4.67
N THR A 139 1.29 24.21 5.68
CA THR A 139 0.48 23.78 6.84
C THR A 139 -0.98 23.61 6.53
N ASP A 140 -1.51 24.46 5.66
CA ASP A 140 -2.92 24.47 5.28
C ASP A 140 -3.18 23.47 4.14
N GLY A 141 -2.14 22.69 3.78
CA GLY A 141 -2.19 21.66 2.75
C GLY A 141 -2.53 22.21 1.38
N GLN A 142 -2.10 23.43 1.03
CA GLN A 142 -2.26 24.06 -0.28
C GLN A 142 -1.05 23.81 -1.22
N ALA A 143 0.09 23.41 -0.64
CA ALA A 143 1.29 22.96 -1.33
C ALA A 143 1.87 21.76 -0.59
N ASP A 144 2.49 20.84 -1.33
CA ASP A 144 3.18 19.68 -0.76
C ASP A 144 4.69 19.94 -0.65
N LEU A 145 5.25 20.77 -1.55
CA LEU A 145 6.62 21.26 -1.48
C LEU A 145 6.70 22.76 -1.79
N LEU A 146 7.62 23.46 -1.11
CA LEU A 146 8.06 24.81 -1.44
C LEU A 146 9.47 24.78 -2.02
N LEU A 147 9.66 25.46 -3.15
CA LEU A 147 10.92 25.55 -3.87
C LEU A 147 11.34 27.02 -3.94
N GLY A 148 12.50 27.32 -3.37
CA GLY A 148 13.04 28.68 -3.26
C GLY A 148 14.56 28.68 -3.35
N GLY A 149 15.12 29.84 -3.66
CA GLY A 149 16.55 30.07 -3.52
C GLY A 149 16.94 30.06 -2.05
N ALA A 150 17.85 29.16 -1.67
CA ALA A 150 18.47 29.23 -0.36
C ALA A 150 19.31 30.52 -0.30
N ARG A 151 18.85 31.54 0.44
CA ARG A 151 19.74 32.62 0.86
C ARG A 151 20.80 31.98 1.73
N ARG A 152 22.03 31.88 1.23
CA ARG A 152 23.19 31.63 2.09
C ARG A 152 23.14 32.74 3.14
N ALA A 153 22.90 32.39 4.41
CA ALA A 153 23.10 33.33 5.49
C ALA A 153 24.53 33.84 5.31
N ALA A 154 24.69 35.13 5.00
CA ALA A 154 26.00 35.75 5.06
C ALA A 154 26.46 35.51 6.50
N ALA A 155 27.58 34.80 6.66
CA ALA A 155 28.18 34.55 7.96
C ALA A 155 28.27 35.91 8.67
N ALA A 156 27.46 36.05 9.70
CA ALA A 156 27.57 37.16 10.61
C ALA A 156 28.79 36.87 11.47
N GLU A 157 29.94 37.37 11.05
CA GLU A 157 31.06 37.64 11.95
C GLU A 157 31.93 38.74 11.32
N ARG A 158 31.48 39.98 11.60
CA ARG A 158 32.41 41.04 11.94
C ARG A 158 32.91 40.73 13.35
N LEU A 159 34.22 40.55 13.50
CA LEU A 159 35.05 41.29 14.46
C LEU A 159 36.48 41.31 13.91
#